data_AF-A0A965HS20-F1
#
_entry.id   AF-A0A965HS20-F1
#
_cell.length_a   1.000
_cell.length_b   1.000
_cell.length_c   1.000
_cell.angle_alpha   90.00
_cell.angle_beta   90.00
_cell.angle_gamma   90.00
#
_symmetry.space_group_name_H-M   'P 1'
#
loop_
_entity.id
_entity.type
_entity.pdbx_description
1 polymer ?
#
loop_
_entity_poly.entity_id
_entity_poly.type
_entity_poly.pdbx_seq_one_letter_code
_entity_poly.pdbx_strand_id
1 'polypeptide(L)'
;MLKNSSEAFKRHLLRKATNMATDKLFSVAGTSKHPTLGHKIRFANDELRVKNLSKSNHTDILLVSLPNEMTKVEAALFIRGLDEFQGVAEQAAIADFLDRNEGPAARSTKPAKAKAAKPSIEDIRARAASKTNAYTEAMAAVGPAPDMEDQAF
;
A
#
# COMPACT_ATOMS: atom_id res chain seq x y z
N MET A 1 -28.06 -5.46 -41.50
CA MET A 1 -26.70 -5.10 -40.99
C MET A 1 -26.62 -4.93 -39.46
N LEU A 2 -27.39 -5.65 -38.62
CA LEU A 2 -27.49 -5.34 -37.16
C LEU A 2 -26.84 -6.36 -36.20
N LYS A 3 -25.82 -7.12 -36.62
CA LYS A 3 -25.18 -8.13 -35.74
C LYS A 3 -23.97 -7.62 -34.94
N ASN A 4 -23.48 -6.40 -35.21
CA ASN A 4 -22.23 -5.92 -34.60
C ASN A 4 -22.41 -5.05 -33.34
N SER A 5 -23.64 -4.63 -33.00
CA SER A 5 -23.85 -3.70 -31.89
C SER A 5 -23.75 -4.39 -30.52
N SER A 6 -24.24 -5.62 -30.38
CA SER A 6 -24.11 -6.36 -29.10
C SER A 6 -22.69 -6.88 -28.87
N GLU A 7 -21.95 -7.23 -29.92
CA GLU A 7 -20.52 -7.56 -29.87
C GLU A 7 -19.68 -6.32 -29.50
N ALA A 8 -19.98 -5.15 -30.07
CA ALA A 8 -19.32 -3.90 -29.71
C ALA A 8 -19.62 -3.49 -28.26
N PHE A 9 -20.87 -3.68 -27.80
CA PHE A 9 -21.26 -3.40 -26.41
C PHE A 9 -20.68 -4.43 -25.44
N LYS A 10 -20.62 -5.72 -25.82
CA LYS A 10 -19.93 -6.77 -25.05
C LYS A 10 -18.42 -6.54 -25.02
N ARG A 11 -17.79 -6.09 -26.10
CA ARG A 11 -16.37 -5.68 -26.12
C ARG A 11 -16.14 -4.43 -25.29
N HIS A 12 -17.08 -3.49 -25.26
CA HIS A 12 -17.04 -2.30 -24.41
C HIS A 12 -17.22 -2.64 -22.92
N LEU A 13 -18.15 -3.53 -22.60
CA LEU A 13 -18.39 -4.06 -21.25
C LEU A 13 -17.26 -4.97 -20.77
N LEU A 14 -16.70 -5.81 -21.64
CA LEU A 14 -15.58 -6.69 -21.35
C LEU A 14 -14.27 -5.91 -21.21
N ARG A 15 -14.13 -4.79 -21.94
CA ARG A 15 -13.04 -3.82 -21.76
C ARG A 15 -13.17 -2.99 -20.48
N LYS A 16 -14.36 -2.92 -19.88
CA LYS A 16 -14.57 -2.34 -18.53
C LYS A 16 -14.07 -3.27 -17.42
N ALA A 17 -13.87 -4.56 -17.71
CA ALA A 17 -13.49 -5.60 -16.75
C ALA A 17 -12.07 -6.17 -16.94
N THR A 18 -11.19 -5.45 -17.64
CA THR A 18 -9.77 -5.81 -17.75
C THR A 18 -8.89 -4.68 -17.23
N ASN A 19 -9.13 -4.25 -15.98
CA ASN A 19 -8.08 -3.62 -15.19
C ASN A 19 -7.02 -4.69 -14.96
N MET A 20 -6.09 -4.81 -15.90
CA MET A 20 -4.97 -5.72 -15.83
C MET A 20 -4.04 -5.26 -14.71
N ALA A 21 -4.29 -5.80 -13.52
CA ALA A 21 -3.26 -6.16 -12.55
C ALA A 21 -2.36 -7.20 -13.23
N THR A 22 -1.56 -6.73 -14.19
CA THR A 22 -0.52 -7.51 -14.84
C THR A 22 0.52 -7.84 -13.78
N ASP A 23 1.02 -9.08 -13.75
CA ASP A 23 2.22 -9.52 -13.00
C ASP A 23 3.52 -8.80 -13.41
N LYS A 24 3.39 -7.73 -14.19
CA LYS A 24 4.49 -6.88 -14.60
C LYS A 24 4.93 -6.04 -13.40
N LEU A 25 6.21 -6.15 -13.08
CA LEU A 25 6.86 -5.37 -12.04
C LEU A 25 7.33 -4.04 -12.62
N PHE A 26 7.30 -3.02 -11.77
CA PHE A 26 7.73 -1.65 -12.09
C PHE A 26 8.73 -1.19 -11.05
N SER A 27 9.77 -0.48 -11.49
CA SER A 27 10.83 0.09 -10.65
C SER A 27 10.63 1.58 -10.37
N VAL A 28 9.74 2.26 -11.09
CA VAL A 28 9.47 3.69 -10.93
C VAL A 28 7.96 3.92 -10.81
N ALA A 29 7.54 4.67 -9.81
CA ALA A 29 6.14 5.01 -9.58
C ALA A 29 5.99 6.47 -9.15
N GLY A 30 4.79 7.01 -9.35
CA GLY A 30 4.45 8.33 -8.83
C GLY A 30 3.22 8.91 -9.50
N THR A 31 3.08 10.23 -9.48
CA THR A 31 1.90 10.97 -9.93
C THR A 31 2.29 12.01 -10.98
N SER A 32 1.32 12.34 -11.83
CA SER A 32 1.46 13.42 -12.80
C SER A 32 0.12 14.07 -13.05
N LYS A 33 0.11 15.38 -13.25
CA LYS A 33 -1.07 16.11 -13.69
C LYS A 33 -1.19 16.05 -15.22
N HIS A 34 -2.26 15.44 -15.69
CA HIS A 34 -2.65 15.49 -17.09
C HIS A 34 -3.30 16.84 -17.41
N PRO A 35 -2.98 17.47 -18.55
CA PRO A 35 -3.59 18.74 -18.96
C PRO A 35 -5.11 18.75 -19.07
N THR A 36 -5.75 17.58 -19.19
CA THR A 36 -7.20 17.45 -19.41
C THR A 36 -7.86 16.50 -18.41
N LEU A 37 -7.15 15.46 -17.97
CA LEU A 37 -7.71 14.37 -17.16
C LEU A 37 -7.31 14.42 -15.67
N GLY A 38 -6.70 15.52 -15.22
CA GLY A 38 -6.29 15.71 -13.82
C GLY A 38 -5.12 14.83 -13.38
N HIS A 39 -4.94 14.68 -12.06
CA HIS A 39 -3.86 13.92 -11.45
C HIS A 39 -4.07 12.41 -11.67
N LYS A 40 -3.01 11.71 -12.06
CA LYS A 40 -3.02 10.26 -12.29
C LYS A 40 -1.73 9.63 -11.80
N ILE A 41 -1.86 8.45 -11.20
CA ILE A 41 -0.74 7.56 -10.97
C ILE A 41 -0.09 7.13 -12.30
N ARG A 42 1.24 7.06 -12.30
CA ARG A 42 2.09 6.60 -13.40
C ARG A 42 3.05 5.53 -12.87
N PHE A 43 3.23 4.49 -13.68
CA PHE A 43 4.22 3.44 -13.45
C PHE A 43 5.15 3.36 -14.65
N ALA A 44 6.43 3.13 -14.39
CA ALA A 44 7.47 2.98 -15.39
C ALA A 44 8.59 2.07 -14.88
N ASN A 45 9.47 1.68 -15.80
CA ASN A 45 10.67 0.91 -15.47
C ASN A 45 11.94 1.78 -15.52
N ASP A 46 11.83 3.01 -16.05
CA ASP A 46 12.96 3.90 -16.28
C ASP A 46 12.59 5.35 -15.96
N GLU A 47 13.57 6.13 -15.50
CA GLU A 47 13.45 7.56 -15.20
C GLU A 47 13.20 8.43 -16.45
N LEU A 48 13.50 7.89 -17.65
CA LEU A 48 13.18 8.54 -18.93
C LEU A 48 11.68 8.85 -19.08
N ARG A 49 10.83 8.23 -18.26
CA ARG A 49 9.40 8.54 -18.20
C ARG A 49 9.13 10.01 -17.91
N VAL A 50 9.93 10.67 -17.08
CA VAL A 50 9.81 12.09 -16.77
C VAL A 50 9.91 12.93 -18.05
N LYS A 51 10.92 12.65 -18.88
CA LYS A 51 11.13 13.37 -20.16
C LYS A 51 9.96 13.17 -21.12
N ASN A 52 9.41 11.96 -21.19
CA ASN A 52 8.26 11.67 -22.04
C ASN A 52 6.98 12.37 -21.55
N LEU A 53 6.78 12.46 -20.24
CA LEU A 53 5.66 13.19 -19.66
C LEU A 53 5.79 14.69 -19.89
N SER A 54 7.00 15.24 -19.74
CA SER A 54 7.29 16.64 -20.02
C SER A 54 7.00 17.00 -21.49
N LYS A 55 7.42 16.17 -22.45
CA LYS A 55 7.09 16.35 -23.88
C LYS A 55 5.59 16.33 -24.17
N SER A 56 4.82 15.58 -23.38
CA SER A 56 3.36 15.47 -23.51
C SER A 56 2.62 16.55 -22.70
N ASN A 57 3.31 17.61 -22.26
CA ASN A 57 2.75 18.72 -21.49
C ASN A 57 2.06 18.28 -20.19
N HIS A 58 2.55 17.22 -19.56
CA HIS A 58 2.18 16.92 -18.19
C HIS A 58 2.84 17.93 -17.26
N THR A 59 2.05 18.41 -16.30
CA THR A 59 2.52 19.28 -15.23
C THR A 59 2.65 18.46 -13.95
N ASP A 60 3.40 18.97 -12.97
CA ASP A 60 3.49 18.37 -11.64
C ASP A 60 3.87 16.88 -11.68
N ILE A 61 5.02 16.59 -12.28
CA ILE A 61 5.52 15.21 -12.48
C ILE A 61 6.38 14.85 -11.28
N LEU A 62 5.82 14.03 -10.40
CA LEU A 62 6.53 13.46 -9.25
C LEU A 62 6.68 11.97 -9.50
N LEU A 63 7.91 11.53 -9.77
CA LEU A 63 8.25 10.12 -9.97
C LEU A 63 9.41 9.77 -9.07
N VAL A 64 9.27 8.66 -8.36
CA VAL A 64 10.29 8.13 -7.44
C VAL A 64 10.71 6.74 -7.87
N SER A 65 11.99 6.44 -7.65
CA SER A 65 12.53 5.10 -7.84
C SER A 65 12.18 4.24 -6.63
N LEU A 66 11.57 3.09 -6.88
CA LEU A 66 11.22 2.11 -5.87
C LEU A 66 12.47 1.29 -5.53
N PRO A 67 12.65 0.89 -4.25
CA PRO A 67 13.82 0.09 -3.84
C PRO A 67 13.82 -1.31 -4.44
N ASN A 68 12.66 -1.84 -4.83
CA ASN A 68 12.50 -3.14 -5.48
C ASN A 68 11.43 -3.03 -6.57
N GLU A 69 11.46 -3.92 -7.55
CA GLU A 69 10.42 -4.00 -8.57
C GLU A 69 9.12 -4.54 -7.95
N MET A 70 8.05 -3.75 -7.99
CA MET A 70 6.77 -4.07 -7.34
C MET A 70 5.63 -4.08 -8.36
N THR A 71 4.53 -4.76 -8.02
CA THR A 71 3.30 -4.69 -8.82
C THR A 71 2.67 -3.30 -8.72
N LYS A 72 1.77 -2.96 -9.65
CA LYS A 72 1.13 -1.63 -9.67
C LYS A 72 0.38 -1.29 -8.36
N VAL A 73 -0.23 -2.29 -7.72
CA VAL A 73 -0.98 -2.09 -6.46
C VAL A 73 -0.03 -1.87 -5.30
N GLU A 74 1.02 -2.69 -5.20
CA GLU A 74 2.05 -2.53 -4.17
C GLU A 74 2.81 -1.21 -4.31
N ALA A 75 3.16 -0.82 -5.53
CA ALA A 75 3.81 0.45 -5.81
C ALA A 75 2.91 1.64 -5.42
N ALA A 76 1.60 1.56 -5.69
CA ALA A 76 0.63 2.58 -5.27
C ALA A 76 0.51 2.69 -3.74
N LEU A 77 0.52 1.55 -3.04
CA LEU A 77 0.54 1.51 -1.56
C LEU A 77 1.84 2.08 -0.98
N PHE A 78 2.98 1.82 -1.63
CA PHE A 78 4.27 2.34 -1.20
C PHE A 78 4.34 3.87 -1.32
N ILE A 79 4.03 4.41 -2.51
CA ILE A 79 4.10 5.86 -2.73
C ILE A 79 3.10 6.64 -1.86
N ARG A 80 1.99 6.03 -1.46
CA ARG A 80 1.00 6.63 -0.54
C ARG A 80 1.62 7.06 0.79
N GLY A 81 2.61 6.32 1.28
CA GLY A 81 3.27 6.56 2.57
C GLY A 81 4.48 7.50 2.51
N LEU A 82 4.88 7.95 1.33
CA LEU A 82 5.98 8.88 1.16
C LEU A 82 5.51 10.32 1.41
N ASP A 83 6.39 11.14 1.98
CA ASP A 83 6.11 12.55 2.32
C ASP A 83 5.84 13.39 1.06
N GLU A 84 6.56 13.07 -0.02
CA GLU A 84 6.48 13.73 -1.33
C GLU A 84 5.09 13.59 -1.99
N PHE A 85 4.28 12.61 -1.57
CA PHE A 85 2.96 12.34 -2.11
C PHE A 85 1.83 12.62 -1.10
N GLN A 86 2.07 13.37 -0.02
CA GLN A 86 1.04 13.75 0.97
C GLN A 86 0.07 14.83 0.48
N GLY A 87 0.28 15.37 -0.72
CA GLY A 87 -0.64 16.34 -1.32
C GLY A 87 -2.04 15.78 -1.55
N VAL A 88 -3.05 16.64 -1.44
CA VAL A 88 -4.47 16.26 -1.55
C VAL A 88 -4.78 15.67 -2.92
N ALA A 89 -4.20 16.22 -3.99
CA ALA A 89 -4.46 15.77 -5.35
C ALA A 89 -3.78 14.41 -5.65
N GLU A 90 -2.61 14.20 -5.06
CA GLU A 90 -1.81 12.97 -5.17
C GLU A 90 -2.51 11.83 -4.44
N GLN A 91 -2.90 12.06 -3.19
CA GLN A 91 -3.65 11.08 -2.39
C GLN A 91 -4.98 10.72 -3.02
N ALA A 92 -5.72 11.69 -3.57
CA ALA A 92 -6.95 11.43 -4.31
C ALA A 92 -6.69 10.55 -5.55
N ALA A 93 -5.66 10.85 -6.33
CA ALA A 93 -5.30 10.05 -7.50
C ALA A 93 -4.84 8.62 -7.14
N ILE A 94 -4.19 8.46 -5.99
CA ILE A 94 -3.77 7.15 -5.45
C ILE A 94 -4.99 6.35 -5.00
N ALA A 95 -5.89 6.96 -4.21
CA ALA A 95 -7.13 6.33 -3.76
C ALA A 95 -8.01 5.90 -4.94
N ASP A 96 -8.22 6.78 -5.92
CA ASP A 96 -8.94 6.50 -7.16
C ASP A 96 -8.38 5.27 -7.91
N PHE A 97 -7.06 5.10 -7.88
CA PHE A 97 -6.40 3.98 -8.53
C PHE A 97 -6.58 2.68 -7.74
N LEU A 98 -6.44 2.73 -6.42
CA LEU A 98 -6.64 1.59 -5.52
C LEU A 98 -8.09 1.12 -5.58
N ASP A 99 -9.08 2.01 -5.46
CA ASP A 99 -10.50 1.66 -5.52
C ASP A 99 -10.91 0.98 -6.84
N ARG A 100 -10.25 1.34 -7.94
CA ARG A 100 -10.50 0.75 -9.27
C ARG A 100 -9.79 -0.58 -9.48
N ASN A 101 -8.71 -0.86 -8.74
CA ASN A 101 -7.87 -2.05 -8.94
C ASN A 101 -7.95 -3.07 -7.81
N GLU A 102 -8.42 -2.67 -6.62
CA GLU A 102 -8.79 -3.53 -5.51
C GLU A 102 -10.16 -4.19 -5.74
N GLY A 103 -10.31 -4.84 -6.90
CA GLY A 103 -11.34 -5.88 -7.05
C GLY A 103 -10.97 -7.12 -6.23
N PRO A 104 -11.87 -8.11 -6.05
CA PRO A 104 -11.65 -9.29 -5.21
C PRO A 104 -10.44 -10.18 -5.59
N ALA A 105 -9.70 -9.83 -6.65
CA ALA A 105 -8.47 -10.48 -7.07
C ALA A 105 -7.17 -9.90 -6.43
N ALA A 106 -7.23 -8.78 -5.70
CA ALA A 106 -6.04 -8.12 -5.15
C ALA A 106 -5.57 -8.66 -3.77
N ARG A 107 -5.98 -9.88 -3.39
CA ARG A 107 -5.62 -10.51 -2.10
C ARG A 107 -4.40 -11.43 -2.12
N SER A 108 -3.65 -11.45 -3.22
CA SER A 108 -2.36 -12.14 -3.31
C SER A 108 -1.47 -11.26 -4.17
N THR A 109 -0.38 -10.69 -3.68
CA THR A 109 0.80 -11.43 -3.24
C THR A 109 1.53 -10.70 -2.12
N LYS A 110 1.74 -11.43 -1.02
CA LYS A 110 2.81 -11.17 -0.05
C LYS A 110 4.14 -11.06 -0.83
N PRO A 111 5.00 -10.05 -0.59
CA PRO A 111 6.23 -9.86 -1.36
C PRO A 111 7.12 -11.12 -1.28
N ALA A 112 7.41 -11.68 -2.45
CA ALA A 112 8.33 -12.80 -2.60
C ALA A 112 9.77 -12.31 -2.37
N LYS A 113 10.21 -12.41 -1.10
CA LYS A 113 11.52 -12.91 -0.67
C LYS A 113 12.74 -12.41 -1.47
N ALA A 114 13.27 -11.26 -1.07
CA ALA A 114 14.72 -11.09 -1.04
C ALA A 114 15.31 -12.18 -0.11
N LYS A 115 16.29 -12.93 -0.61
CA LYS A 115 17.03 -13.92 0.17
C LYS A 115 17.91 -13.19 1.20
N ALA A 116 17.53 -13.23 2.47
CA ALA A 116 18.46 -13.30 3.59
C ALA A 116 17.76 -13.91 4.83
N ALA A 117 18.39 -14.98 5.34
CA ALA A 117 18.26 -15.62 6.65
C ALA A 117 16.88 -16.16 7.14
N LYS A 118 16.88 -17.44 7.50
CA LYS A 118 15.86 -18.09 8.34
C LYS A 118 15.98 -17.50 9.76
N PRO A 119 14.88 -17.16 10.45
CA PRO A 119 14.94 -16.81 11.87
C PRO A 119 15.37 -18.03 12.69
N SER A 120 16.34 -17.85 13.57
CA SER A 120 16.78 -18.89 14.50
C SER A 120 15.75 -19.05 15.63
N ILE A 121 15.63 -20.25 16.20
CA ILE A 121 14.73 -20.55 17.34
C ILE A 121 15.11 -19.71 18.59
N GLU A 122 16.31 -19.16 18.64
CA GLU A 122 16.83 -18.37 19.76
C GLU A 122 16.18 -16.99 19.87
N ASP A 123 15.82 -16.36 18.75
CA ASP A 123 15.23 -15.01 18.73
C ASP A 123 13.78 -14.97 19.24
N ILE A 124 13.03 -16.07 19.07
CA ILE A 124 11.66 -16.21 19.60
C ILE A 124 11.70 -16.39 21.13
N ARG A 125 12.70 -17.10 21.66
CA ARG A 125 12.84 -17.34 23.10
C ARG A 125 13.30 -16.09 23.85
N ALA A 126 14.14 -15.25 23.23
CA ALA A 126 14.60 -13.99 23.84
C ALA A 126 13.48 -12.93 24.01
N ARG A 127 12.44 -12.94 23.16
CA ARG A 127 11.29 -12.02 23.28
C ARG A 127 10.27 -12.44 24.33
N ALA A 128 10.21 -13.72 24.70
CA ALA A 128 9.30 -14.23 25.71
C ALA A 128 9.77 -13.92 27.14
N ALA A 129 11.08 -13.89 27.38
CA ALA A 129 11.64 -13.60 28.70
C ALA A 129 11.56 -12.12 29.12
N SER A 130 11.47 -11.18 28.17
CA SER A 130 11.40 -9.75 28.50
C SER A 130 9.99 -9.26 28.86
N LYS A 131 8.95 -10.06 28.62
CA LYS A 131 7.56 -9.71 29.00
C LYS A 131 7.11 -10.33 30.34
N THR A 132 7.80 -11.35 30.85
CA THR A 132 7.45 -11.99 32.12
C THR A 132 7.88 -11.18 33.35
N ASN A 133 8.91 -10.32 33.22
CA ASN A 133 9.39 -9.50 34.34
C ASN A 133 8.64 -8.18 34.51
N ALA A 134 7.87 -7.72 33.52
CA ALA A 134 7.15 -6.45 33.60
C ALA A 134 5.79 -6.54 34.33
N TYR A 135 5.25 -7.75 34.55
CA TYR A 135 3.96 -7.96 35.24
C TYR A 135 4.11 -8.50 36.66
N THR A 136 5.27 -9.06 37.04
CA THR A 136 5.50 -9.58 38.40
C THR A 136 5.88 -8.49 39.40
N GLU A 137 6.45 -7.37 38.95
CA GLU A 137 6.79 -6.25 39.84
C GLU A 137 5.60 -5.32 40.12
N ALA A 138 4.58 -5.28 39.25
CA ALA A 138 3.40 -4.43 39.41
C ALA A 138 2.30 -5.04 40.33
N MET A 139 2.33 -6.36 40.58
CA MET A 139 1.35 -7.05 41.44
C MET A 139 1.84 -7.26 42.89
N ALA A 140 3.10 -6.96 43.20
CA ALA A 140 3.66 -7.07 44.55
C ALA A 140 3.51 -5.78 45.38
N ALA A 141 3.04 -4.68 44.79
CA ALA A 141 2.93 -3.36 45.44
C ALA A 141 1.51 -2.98 45.90
N VAL A 142 0.51 -3.86 45.71
CA VAL A 142 -0.81 -3.72 46.36
C VAL A 142 -0.89 -4.78 47.44
N GLY A 143 -0.43 -4.41 48.64
CA GLY A 143 -0.62 -5.22 49.83
C GLY A 143 -2.11 -5.52 50.04
N PRO A 144 -2.45 -6.65 50.68
CA PRO A 144 -3.84 -6.99 50.97
C PRO A 144 -4.46 -5.84 51.77
N ALA A 145 -5.52 -5.25 51.23
CA ALA A 145 -6.35 -4.30 51.94
C ALA A 145 -6.80 -4.96 53.27
N PRO A 146 -6.60 -4.31 54.43
CA PRO A 146 -7.08 -4.85 55.68
C PRO A 146 -8.61 -4.73 55.73
N ASP A 147 -9.29 -5.87 55.63
CA ASP A 147 -10.66 -6.03 56.10
C ASP A 147 -10.64 -6.01 57.64
N MET A 148 -11.24 -4.99 58.27
CA MET A 148 -12.07 -5.10 59.50
C MET A 148 -12.35 -3.74 60.15
N GLU A 149 -13.65 -3.44 60.24
CA GLU A 149 -14.39 -2.99 61.43
C GLU A 149 -13.84 -1.86 62.33
N ASP A 150 -14.72 -0.86 62.51
CA ASP A 150 -15.11 -0.24 63.79
C ASP A 150 -15.00 1.29 63.79
N GLN A 151 -16.15 1.95 63.62
CA GLN A 151 -16.38 3.28 64.21
C GLN A 151 -17.80 3.33 64.77
N ALA A 152 -17.91 2.90 66.02
CA ALA A 152 -18.77 3.55 66.99
C ALA A 152 -18.17 4.93 67.36
N PHE A 153 -18.89 6.01 67.06
CA PHE A 153 -19.30 7.06 68.01
C PHE A 153 -20.26 8.05 67.34
#